data_AF-A0A961X3F2-F1
#
_entry.id   AF-A0A961X3F2-F1
#
_cell.length_a   1.000
_cell.length_b   1.000
_cell.length_c   1.000
_cell.angle_alpha   90.00
_cell.angle_beta   90.00
_cell.angle_gamma   90.00
#
_symmetry.space_group_name_H-M   'P 1'
#
loop_
_entity.id
_entity.type
_entity.pdbx_description
1 polymer ?
#
loop_
_entity_poly.entity_id
_entity_poly.type
_entity_poly.pdbx_seq_one_letter_code
_entity_poly.pdbx_strand_id
1 'polypeptide(L)'
;MCENCHTASAWDVGVFDHTGIVSGCFDCHNGARATGKPGDHIPTSNVCEDCHVPSSWTSVHFDHAGVSGACVTCHDGRRATGKSAAHMPTTDACESCHIVTNWQTVRFDHGETRGACFDCHNNVTTSGKGPAHLTTSNVCEDCHVNTSWTALHFSHAAVQGTCFSCHDGVLAQGKSPDHLRTSNNCADCHFTSRWTDIHFDHGATAGRCASCHNGTEATGKPADHLKTSAACEDCHTTTEWTDIHFDHSAATGTCFSCHDGRQATGKPANHLQTSDVCEDCHVNTSWTDTHFDHAGAIGACVDCHDGRQATGKSASHLQTSGTCEACHVNTSWTDVRFDHAEASGTCFSCHDNRGATGKPADHINTTNVCEDCHVNTSWTAITFNHAAALGACEACHDGAKATGKPADHMPTGDACGDCHVNTSWTVVSFNHASTTAPCATCHDGNTATGKPRRHPKTSNNCQDCHVSTDW
;
A
#
# COMPACT_ATOMS: atom_id res chain seq x y z
N MET A 1 -39.92 -115.76 -17.97
CA MET A 1 -41.06 -116.63 -18.32
C MET A 1 -42.25 -115.73 -18.57
N CYS A 2 -42.79 -115.74 -19.80
CA CYS A 2 -43.92 -114.89 -20.20
C CYS A 2 -45.26 -115.33 -19.56
N GLU A 3 -45.28 -116.56 -19.05
CA GLU A 3 -46.42 -117.26 -18.44
C GLU A 3 -46.87 -116.67 -17.09
N ASN A 4 -46.03 -115.85 -16.44
CA ASN A 4 -46.36 -115.22 -15.16
C ASN A 4 -47.13 -113.90 -15.31
N CYS A 5 -47.21 -113.34 -16.52
CA CYS A 5 -47.84 -112.05 -16.76
C CYS A 5 -49.03 -112.13 -17.73
N HIS A 6 -49.18 -113.23 -18.48
CA HIS A 6 -50.24 -113.40 -19.46
C HIS A 6 -51.02 -114.68 -19.19
N THR A 7 -52.35 -114.61 -19.30
CA THR A 7 -53.20 -115.80 -19.33
C THR A 7 -53.48 -116.20 -20.78
N ALA A 8 -53.63 -117.50 -21.05
CA ALA A 8 -53.80 -118.04 -22.40
C ALA A 8 -55.05 -117.51 -23.15
N SER A 9 -55.97 -116.85 -22.45
CA SER A 9 -57.25 -116.35 -22.97
C SER A 9 -57.32 -114.82 -23.19
N ALA A 10 -56.32 -114.05 -22.75
CA ALA A 10 -56.29 -112.60 -22.95
C ALA A 10 -54.84 -112.11 -22.96
N TRP A 11 -54.20 -112.15 -24.13
CA TRP A 11 -52.82 -111.67 -24.29
C TRP A 11 -52.69 -110.15 -24.23
N ASP A 12 -53.81 -109.41 -24.35
CA ASP A 12 -53.82 -107.95 -24.41
C ASP A 12 -53.90 -107.25 -23.03
N VAL A 13 -54.15 -107.98 -21.93
CA VAL A 13 -54.17 -107.42 -20.56
C VAL A 13 -53.42 -108.35 -19.61
N GLY A 14 -52.19 -107.97 -19.24
CA GLY A 14 -51.42 -108.67 -18.21
C GLY A 14 -51.80 -108.21 -16.80
N VAL A 15 -52.06 -109.15 -15.89
CA VAL A 15 -52.20 -108.88 -14.44
C VAL A 15 -50.87 -109.23 -13.78
N PHE A 16 -50.23 -108.25 -13.16
CA PHE A 16 -48.93 -108.42 -12.51
C PHE A 16 -49.09 -108.49 -10.99
N ASP A 17 -48.60 -109.57 -10.36
CA ASP A 17 -48.56 -109.73 -8.91
C ASP A 17 -47.31 -109.06 -8.34
N HIS A 18 -47.50 -108.15 -7.39
CA HIS A 18 -46.42 -107.44 -6.71
C HIS A 18 -45.93 -108.16 -5.44
N THR A 19 -46.54 -109.30 -5.08
CA THR A 19 -46.19 -110.07 -3.89
C THR A 19 -44.73 -110.54 -3.94
N GLY A 20 -43.96 -110.17 -2.91
CA GLY A 20 -42.53 -110.53 -2.81
C GLY A 20 -41.56 -109.54 -3.44
N ILE A 21 -42.05 -108.47 -4.11
CA ILE A 21 -41.22 -107.38 -4.59
C ILE A 21 -41.03 -106.37 -3.46
N VAL A 22 -39.79 -106.23 -2.97
CA VAL A 22 -39.45 -105.35 -1.83
C VAL A 22 -38.47 -104.23 -2.20
N SER A 23 -37.91 -104.25 -3.40
CA SER A 23 -36.94 -103.27 -3.90
C SER A 23 -36.88 -103.26 -5.43
N GLY A 24 -36.21 -102.29 -6.02
CA GLY A 24 -35.99 -102.22 -7.48
C GLY A 24 -37.22 -101.79 -8.27
N CYS A 25 -38.14 -101.06 -7.63
CA CYS A 25 -39.43 -100.69 -8.23
C CYS A 25 -39.26 -99.90 -9.53
N PHE A 26 -38.23 -99.06 -9.63
CA PHE A 26 -37.96 -98.23 -10.80
C PHE A 26 -37.58 -99.03 -12.05
N ASP A 27 -37.03 -100.25 -11.90
CA ASP A 27 -36.70 -101.11 -13.05
C ASP A 27 -37.95 -101.45 -13.88
N CYS A 28 -39.11 -101.48 -13.21
CA CYS A 28 -40.42 -101.67 -13.82
C CYS A 28 -41.16 -100.32 -14.01
N HIS A 29 -41.15 -99.43 -13.01
CA HIS A 29 -41.89 -98.16 -12.99
C HIS A 29 -41.03 -96.95 -13.40
N ASN A 30 -40.49 -96.99 -14.62
CA ASN A 30 -39.65 -95.92 -15.19
C ASN A 30 -40.35 -95.03 -16.22
N GLY A 31 -41.66 -95.22 -16.44
CA GLY A 31 -42.42 -94.48 -17.46
C GLY A 31 -42.30 -95.04 -18.88
N ALA A 32 -41.40 -96.00 -19.13
CA ALA A 32 -41.28 -96.70 -20.41
C ALA A 32 -41.90 -98.11 -20.36
N ARG A 33 -41.71 -98.85 -19.25
CA ARG A 33 -42.24 -100.22 -19.06
C ARG A 33 -43.59 -100.24 -18.34
N ALA A 34 -43.72 -99.44 -17.30
CA ALA A 34 -44.97 -99.18 -16.58
C ALA A 34 -45.00 -97.70 -16.15
N THR A 35 -46.17 -97.23 -15.70
CA THR A 35 -46.34 -95.86 -15.20
C THR A 35 -45.27 -95.55 -14.16
N GLY A 36 -44.43 -94.56 -14.47
CA GLY A 36 -43.41 -94.07 -13.55
C GLY A 36 -43.95 -92.98 -12.63
N LYS A 37 -43.04 -92.21 -12.04
CA LYS A 37 -43.40 -91.07 -11.20
C LYS A 37 -44.25 -90.06 -12.00
N PRO A 38 -45.43 -89.64 -11.50
CA PRO A 38 -46.23 -88.63 -12.16
C PRO A 38 -45.52 -87.27 -12.13
N GLY A 39 -45.91 -86.36 -13.02
CA GLY A 39 -45.23 -85.05 -13.17
C GLY A 39 -45.33 -84.13 -11.95
N ASP A 40 -46.27 -84.38 -11.04
CA ASP A 40 -46.47 -83.69 -9.77
C ASP A 40 -45.83 -84.42 -8.57
N HIS A 41 -45.09 -85.51 -8.81
CA HIS A 41 -44.33 -86.23 -7.79
C HIS A 41 -43.20 -85.36 -7.24
N ILE A 42 -42.95 -85.45 -5.92
CA ILE A 42 -41.82 -84.76 -5.27
C ILE A 42 -40.50 -85.24 -5.91
N PRO A 43 -39.57 -84.35 -6.27
CA PRO A 43 -38.26 -84.74 -6.78
C PRO A 43 -37.50 -85.64 -5.79
N THR A 44 -37.30 -86.91 -6.16
CA THR A 44 -36.61 -87.93 -5.34
C THR A 44 -35.70 -88.81 -6.19
N SER A 45 -34.81 -89.55 -5.53
CA SER A 45 -34.02 -90.62 -6.17
C SER A 45 -34.94 -91.70 -6.77
N ASN A 46 -34.41 -92.56 -7.65
CA ASN A 46 -35.18 -93.67 -8.24
C ASN A 46 -35.33 -94.89 -7.32
N VAL A 47 -35.00 -94.75 -6.03
CA VAL A 47 -35.23 -95.79 -5.02
C VAL A 47 -36.59 -95.52 -4.39
N CYS A 48 -37.64 -96.13 -4.95
CA CYS A 48 -39.01 -95.81 -4.56
C CYS A 48 -39.33 -96.29 -3.14
N GLU A 49 -38.70 -97.39 -2.73
CA GLU A 49 -38.80 -98.05 -1.43
C GLU A 49 -38.21 -97.23 -0.27
N ASP A 50 -37.46 -96.16 -0.55
CA ASP A 50 -37.03 -95.19 0.47
C ASP A 50 -38.20 -94.37 1.02
N CYS A 51 -39.24 -94.18 0.20
CA CYS A 51 -40.40 -93.36 0.53
C CYS A 51 -41.70 -94.15 0.58
N HIS A 52 -41.91 -95.09 -0.34
CA HIS A 52 -43.15 -95.86 -0.43
C HIS A 52 -42.99 -97.23 0.22
N VAL A 53 -44.00 -97.64 0.99
CA VAL A 53 -44.05 -99.01 1.52
C VAL A 53 -44.52 -99.93 0.37
N PRO A 54 -43.72 -100.92 -0.11
CA PRO A 54 -44.10 -101.73 -1.27
C PRO A 54 -45.42 -102.50 -1.10
N SER A 55 -45.75 -102.90 0.14
CA SER A 55 -47.01 -103.57 0.48
C SER A 55 -48.20 -102.61 0.69
N SER A 56 -47.95 -101.30 0.74
CA SER A 56 -48.96 -100.25 0.93
C SER A 56 -48.51 -98.97 0.23
N TRP A 57 -48.55 -98.97 -1.10
CA TRP A 57 -47.93 -97.93 -1.93
C TRP A 57 -48.43 -96.50 -1.66
N THR A 58 -49.64 -96.34 -1.15
CA THR A 58 -50.20 -95.03 -0.77
C THR A 58 -49.64 -94.51 0.56
N SER A 59 -49.00 -95.36 1.37
CA SER A 59 -48.29 -94.97 2.58
C SER A 59 -46.89 -94.49 2.23
N VAL A 60 -46.56 -93.29 2.69
CA VAL A 60 -45.28 -92.64 2.45
C VAL A 60 -44.56 -92.39 3.77
N HIS A 61 -43.33 -92.86 3.89
CA HIS A 61 -42.36 -92.39 4.86
C HIS A 61 -41.57 -91.23 4.24
N PHE A 62 -41.40 -90.14 4.98
CA PHE A 62 -40.74 -88.95 4.48
C PHE A 62 -39.46 -88.67 5.28
N ASP A 63 -38.32 -88.80 4.60
CA ASP A 63 -37.00 -88.39 5.07
C ASP A 63 -36.42 -87.34 4.11
N HIS A 64 -35.90 -86.24 4.66
CA HIS A 64 -35.25 -85.20 3.86
C HIS A 64 -33.96 -85.68 3.19
N ALA A 65 -33.35 -86.78 3.65
CA ALA A 65 -32.21 -87.40 2.97
C ALA A 65 -32.57 -88.03 1.61
N GLY A 66 -33.83 -88.42 1.41
CA GLY A 66 -34.31 -89.09 0.18
C GLY A 66 -34.85 -88.16 -0.91
N VAL A 67 -34.93 -86.85 -0.64
CA VAL A 67 -35.46 -85.86 -1.58
C VAL A 67 -34.34 -85.06 -2.25
N SER A 68 -34.55 -84.68 -3.51
CA SER A 68 -33.56 -83.97 -4.33
C SER A 68 -34.19 -82.70 -4.90
N GLY A 69 -34.13 -81.60 -4.16
CA GLY A 69 -34.71 -80.32 -4.59
C GLY A 69 -34.37 -79.18 -3.65
N ALA A 70 -34.49 -77.94 -4.13
CA ALA A 70 -34.29 -76.78 -3.27
C ALA A 70 -35.42 -76.67 -2.26
N CYS A 71 -35.10 -76.35 -1.00
CA CYS A 71 -36.04 -76.33 0.12
C CYS A 71 -37.29 -75.50 -0.21
N VAL A 72 -37.12 -74.34 -0.85
CA VAL A 72 -38.20 -73.42 -1.21
C VAL A 72 -39.21 -73.95 -2.23
N THR A 73 -38.86 -74.99 -2.98
CA THR A 73 -39.81 -75.62 -3.92
C THR A 73 -40.88 -76.46 -3.21
N CYS A 74 -40.61 -76.86 -1.96
CA CYS A 74 -41.55 -77.59 -1.10
C CYS A 74 -42.02 -76.72 0.08
N HIS A 75 -41.15 -75.92 0.69
CA HIS A 75 -41.44 -75.02 1.80
C HIS A 75 -41.91 -73.64 1.31
N ASP A 76 -42.98 -73.64 0.51
CA ASP A 76 -43.58 -72.45 -0.13
C ASP A 76 -44.76 -71.85 0.67
N GLY A 77 -45.07 -72.43 1.84
CA GLY A 77 -46.23 -72.06 2.64
C GLY A 77 -47.57 -72.64 2.16
N ARG A 78 -47.57 -73.41 1.06
CA ARG A 78 -48.74 -74.15 0.55
C ARG A 78 -48.56 -75.66 0.67
N ARG A 79 -47.43 -76.20 0.21
CA ARG A 79 -47.09 -77.63 0.26
C ARG A 79 -46.47 -78.02 1.60
N ALA A 80 -45.59 -77.19 2.13
CA ALA A 80 -45.02 -77.32 3.47
C ALA A 80 -44.78 -75.93 4.08
N THR A 81 -44.57 -75.88 5.39
CA THR A 81 -44.34 -74.63 6.13
C THR A 81 -43.13 -73.87 5.58
N GLY A 82 -43.36 -72.68 5.03
CA GLY A 82 -42.30 -71.79 4.54
C GLY A 82 -41.79 -70.80 5.59
N LYS A 83 -40.99 -69.83 5.13
CA LYS A 83 -40.50 -68.70 5.95
C LYS A 83 -41.70 -67.89 6.47
N SER A 84 -41.77 -67.66 7.79
CA SER A 84 -42.79 -66.77 8.38
C SER A 84 -42.48 -65.30 8.11
N ALA A 85 -43.45 -64.42 8.27
CA ALA A 85 -43.23 -62.97 8.18
C ALA A 85 -42.24 -62.43 9.25
N ALA A 86 -42.05 -63.17 10.35
CA ALA A 86 -41.08 -62.85 11.40
C ALA A 86 -39.70 -63.49 11.16
N HIS A 87 -39.53 -64.25 10.08
CA HIS A 87 -38.26 -64.86 9.71
C HIS A 87 -37.27 -63.78 9.25
N MET A 88 -36.01 -63.89 9.67
CA MET A 88 -34.95 -62.97 9.23
C MET A 88 -34.83 -62.96 7.69
N PRO A 89 -34.65 -61.78 7.05
CA PRO A 89 -34.42 -61.71 5.61
C PRO A 89 -33.19 -62.53 5.21
N THR A 90 -33.38 -63.56 4.37
CA THR A 90 -32.35 -64.55 4.02
C THR A 90 -32.57 -65.05 2.59
N THR A 91 -31.51 -65.61 1.98
CA THR A 91 -31.59 -66.27 0.67
C THR A 91 -32.37 -67.59 0.76
N ASP A 92 -32.63 -68.21 -0.38
CA ASP A 92 -33.39 -69.46 -0.47
C ASP A 92 -32.54 -70.73 -0.24
N ALA A 93 -31.26 -70.56 0.11
CA ALA A 93 -30.38 -71.63 0.58
C ALA A 93 -30.57 -71.83 2.09
N CYS A 94 -31.60 -72.55 2.49
CA CYS A 94 -31.96 -72.71 3.90
C CYS A 94 -30.88 -73.42 4.72
N GLU A 95 -30.12 -74.32 4.10
CA GLU A 95 -29.00 -75.06 4.67
C GLU A 95 -27.80 -74.19 5.06
N SER A 96 -27.73 -72.94 4.56
CA SER A 96 -26.74 -71.97 5.02
C SER A 96 -26.94 -71.60 6.50
N CYS A 97 -28.20 -71.61 6.96
CA CYS A 97 -28.57 -71.21 8.31
C CYS A 97 -29.09 -72.38 9.15
N HIS A 98 -29.83 -73.32 8.56
CA HIS A 98 -30.49 -74.40 9.29
C HIS A 98 -29.78 -75.74 9.10
N ILE A 99 -29.70 -76.51 10.18
CA ILE A 99 -29.23 -77.90 10.12
C ILE A 99 -30.42 -78.78 9.75
N VAL A 100 -30.39 -79.46 8.59
CA VAL A 100 -31.54 -80.25 8.06
C VAL A 100 -32.04 -81.32 9.05
N THR A 101 -31.13 -81.94 9.81
CA THR A 101 -31.45 -82.94 10.82
C THR A 101 -31.88 -82.35 12.17
N ASN A 102 -31.72 -81.04 12.37
CA ASN A 102 -32.10 -80.31 13.58
C ASN A 102 -32.49 -78.86 13.24
N TRP A 103 -33.64 -78.71 12.59
CA TRP A 103 -34.07 -77.45 11.96
C TRP A 103 -34.17 -76.25 12.92
N GLN A 104 -34.43 -76.51 14.20
CA GLN A 104 -34.51 -75.45 15.22
C GLN A 104 -33.14 -74.83 15.55
N THR A 105 -32.04 -75.53 15.22
CA THR A 105 -30.69 -74.99 15.40
C THR A 105 -30.31 -74.15 14.19
N VAL A 106 -30.00 -72.88 14.47
CA VAL A 106 -29.54 -71.92 13.48
C VAL A 106 -28.05 -71.66 13.67
N ARG A 107 -27.27 -71.77 12.59
CA ARG A 107 -25.89 -71.30 12.52
C ARG A 107 -25.88 -69.99 11.74
N PHE A 108 -25.42 -68.92 12.35
CA PHE A 108 -25.31 -67.61 11.70
C PHE A 108 -23.84 -67.25 11.49
N ASP A 109 -23.44 -67.00 10.24
CA ASP A 109 -22.11 -66.55 9.87
C ASP A 109 -22.16 -65.09 9.38
N HIS A 110 -21.51 -64.19 10.11
CA HIS A 110 -21.44 -62.78 9.74
C HIS A 110 -20.70 -62.56 8.41
N GLY A 111 -19.75 -63.45 8.06
CA GLY A 111 -18.99 -63.39 6.81
C GLY A 111 -19.83 -63.67 5.55
N GLU A 112 -20.97 -64.34 5.68
CA GLU A 112 -21.90 -64.61 4.57
C GLU A 112 -23.05 -63.60 4.49
N THR A 113 -23.12 -62.66 5.44
CA THR A 113 -24.19 -61.66 5.52
C THR A 113 -24.06 -60.62 4.41
N ARG A 114 -25.15 -60.34 3.70
CA ARG A 114 -25.21 -59.38 2.57
C ARG A 114 -26.03 -58.12 2.86
N GLY A 115 -26.72 -58.07 3.99
CA GLY A 115 -27.47 -56.90 4.46
C GLY A 115 -26.57 -55.94 5.25
N ALA A 116 -27.04 -54.70 5.47
CA ALA A 116 -26.29 -53.76 6.29
C ALA A 116 -26.36 -54.19 7.76
N CYS A 117 -25.25 -54.08 8.50
CA CYS A 117 -25.22 -54.47 9.92
C CYS A 117 -26.34 -53.82 10.74
N PHE A 118 -26.59 -52.53 10.46
CA PHE A 118 -27.60 -51.73 11.17
C PHE A 118 -29.03 -52.28 10.99
N ASP A 119 -29.33 -53.03 9.94
CA ASP A 119 -30.67 -53.60 9.74
C ASP A 119 -31.02 -54.61 10.86
N CYS A 120 -30.00 -55.28 11.42
CA CYS A 120 -30.14 -56.23 12.54
C CYS A 120 -29.63 -55.65 13.88
N HIS A 121 -28.60 -54.82 13.86
CA HIS A 121 -27.96 -54.21 15.04
C HIS A 121 -28.44 -52.76 15.26
N ASN A 122 -29.75 -52.58 15.44
CA ASN A 122 -30.41 -51.28 15.60
C ASN A 122 -30.95 -51.01 17.02
N ASN A 123 -30.59 -51.82 18.02
CA ASN A 123 -31.15 -51.81 19.37
C ASN A 123 -32.66 -52.14 19.45
N VAL A 124 -33.29 -52.58 18.36
CA VAL A 124 -34.67 -53.08 18.33
C VAL A 124 -34.66 -54.58 18.08
N THR A 125 -34.05 -55.03 16.98
CA THR A 125 -33.94 -56.44 16.61
C THR A 125 -32.88 -57.14 17.48
N THR A 126 -31.69 -56.53 17.56
CA THR A 126 -30.58 -57.00 18.41
C THR A 126 -29.77 -55.79 18.90
N SER A 127 -28.90 -56.01 19.88
CA SER A 127 -28.01 -54.96 20.41
C SER A 127 -27.16 -54.33 19.30
N GLY A 128 -27.20 -53.01 19.19
CA GLY A 128 -26.43 -52.21 18.25
C GLY A 128 -25.49 -51.24 18.96
N LYS A 129 -25.46 -49.99 18.49
CA LYS A 129 -24.65 -48.91 19.09
C LYS A 129 -25.19 -48.56 20.48
N GLY A 130 -24.38 -48.80 21.52
CA GLY A 130 -24.72 -48.47 22.91
C GLY A 130 -24.57 -46.97 23.24
N PRO A 131 -24.98 -46.52 24.44
CA PRO A 131 -24.93 -45.10 24.83
C PRO A 131 -23.51 -44.50 24.90
N ALA A 132 -22.51 -45.35 25.13
CA ALA A 132 -21.09 -44.96 25.17
C ALA A 132 -20.41 -45.06 23.79
N HIS A 133 -21.13 -45.49 22.75
CA HIS A 133 -20.59 -45.55 21.39
C HIS A 133 -20.47 -44.14 20.82
N LEU A 134 -19.40 -43.87 20.07
CA LEU A 134 -19.21 -42.59 19.38
C LEU A 134 -20.35 -42.34 18.38
N THR A 135 -20.69 -41.08 18.14
CA THR A 135 -21.68 -40.76 17.11
C THR A 135 -21.08 -41.02 15.72
N THR A 136 -21.55 -42.06 15.05
CA THR A 136 -21.07 -42.48 13.73
C THR A 136 -22.23 -42.75 12.77
N SER A 137 -21.91 -42.87 11.48
CA SER A 137 -22.81 -43.40 10.46
C SER A 137 -23.34 -44.81 10.84
N ASN A 138 -24.29 -45.32 10.06
CA ASN A 138 -24.81 -46.69 10.20
C ASN A 138 -24.07 -47.72 9.34
N VAL A 139 -22.95 -47.32 8.72
CA VAL A 139 -22.04 -48.22 8.01
C VAL A 139 -21.01 -48.71 9.02
N CYS A 140 -21.28 -49.84 9.65
CA CYS A 140 -20.46 -50.35 10.75
C CYS A 140 -19.06 -50.74 10.29
N GLU A 141 -18.94 -51.16 9.04
CA GLU A 141 -17.71 -51.55 8.36
C GLU A 141 -16.80 -50.37 8.04
N ASP A 142 -17.18 -49.14 8.39
CA ASP A 142 -16.27 -47.99 8.40
C ASP A 142 -15.46 -47.90 9.70
N CYS A 143 -15.86 -48.65 10.73
CA CYS A 143 -15.25 -48.66 12.05
C CYS A 143 -14.83 -50.05 12.55
N HIS A 144 -15.56 -51.09 12.17
CA HIS A 144 -15.43 -52.45 12.69
C HIS A 144 -15.08 -53.44 11.61
N VAL A 145 -14.34 -54.48 11.99
CA VAL A 145 -14.08 -55.64 11.14
C VAL A 145 -15.17 -56.69 11.36
N ASN A 146 -15.90 -57.05 10.31
CA ASN A 146 -17.08 -57.92 10.39
C ASN A 146 -16.82 -59.30 11.05
N THR A 147 -15.62 -59.87 10.86
CA THR A 147 -15.21 -61.16 11.46
C THR A 147 -14.48 -61.02 12.79
N SER A 148 -14.18 -59.78 13.22
CA SER A 148 -13.48 -59.48 14.46
C SER A 148 -13.98 -58.14 15.01
N TRP A 149 -15.20 -58.15 15.54
CA TRP A 149 -15.93 -56.92 15.87
C TRP A 149 -15.21 -55.99 16.87
N THR A 150 -14.35 -56.56 17.73
CA THR A 150 -13.51 -55.79 18.66
C THR A 150 -12.31 -55.13 18.00
N ALA A 151 -11.92 -55.57 16.79
CA ALA A 151 -10.92 -54.90 15.99
C ALA A 151 -11.54 -53.67 15.34
N LEU A 152 -10.83 -52.54 15.49
CA LEU A 152 -11.25 -51.25 14.97
C LEU A 152 -10.34 -50.85 13.81
N HIS A 153 -10.93 -50.35 12.73
CA HIS A 153 -10.29 -49.44 11.80
C HIS A 153 -11.02 -48.10 11.89
N PHE A 154 -10.35 -46.97 11.77
CA PHE A 154 -11.00 -45.68 12.02
C PHE A 154 -10.99 -44.81 10.78
N SER A 155 -12.16 -44.60 10.17
CA SER A 155 -12.36 -43.65 9.07
C SER A 155 -12.92 -42.33 9.59
N HIS A 156 -12.16 -41.24 9.49
CA HIS A 156 -12.64 -39.90 9.84
C HIS A 156 -13.83 -39.42 8.99
N ALA A 157 -14.07 -40.04 7.82
CA ALA A 157 -15.24 -39.73 7.00
C ALA A 157 -16.55 -40.32 7.56
N ALA A 158 -16.46 -41.31 8.45
CA ALA A 158 -17.60 -42.06 8.97
C ALA A 158 -18.08 -41.59 10.36
N VAL A 159 -17.29 -40.73 11.02
CA VAL A 159 -17.65 -40.14 12.30
C VAL A 159 -18.47 -38.86 12.11
N GLN A 160 -19.36 -38.59 13.05
CA GLN A 160 -20.20 -37.40 13.07
C GLN A 160 -19.86 -36.56 14.28
N GLY A 161 -19.68 -35.25 14.09
CA GLY A 161 -19.30 -34.32 15.15
C GLY A 161 -18.26 -33.32 14.66
N THR A 162 -17.76 -32.51 15.59
CA THR A 162 -16.64 -31.61 15.32
C THR A 162 -15.33 -32.31 15.66
N CYS A 163 -14.21 -31.88 15.06
CA CYS A 163 -12.90 -32.43 15.40
C CYS A 163 -12.63 -32.35 16.91
N PHE A 164 -12.98 -31.21 17.52
CA PHE A 164 -12.77 -30.95 18.94
C PHE A 164 -13.60 -31.85 19.87
N SER A 165 -14.73 -32.41 19.42
CA SER A 165 -15.51 -33.31 20.27
C SER A 165 -14.84 -34.66 20.51
N CYS A 166 -13.81 -35.00 19.73
CA CYS A 166 -12.99 -36.19 19.94
C CYS A 166 -11.52 -35.87 20.25
N HIS A 167 -10.97 -34.84 19.60
CA HIS A 167 -9.59 -34.37 19.78
C HIS A 167 -9.49 -33.31 20.88
N ASP A 168 -9.96 -33.66 22.07
CA ASP A 168 -10.01 -32.78 23.26
C ASP A 168 -8.79 -32.94 24.19
N GLY A 169 -7.86 -33.84 23.84
CA GLY A 169 -6.70 -34.18 24.67
C GLY A 169 -6.97 -35.26 25.71
N VAL A 170 -8.20 -35.74 25.84
CA VAL A 170 -8.60 -36.85 26.72
C VAL A 170 -8.96 -38.08 25.89
N LEU A 171 -9.92 -37.95 24.97
CA LEU A 171 -10.38 -39.05 24.11
C LEU A 171 -9.40 -39.33 22.97
N ALA A 172 -8.91 -38.28 22.32
CA ALA A 172 -7.86 -38.33 21.32
C ALA A 172 -6.94 -37.11 21.44
N GLN A 173 -5.75 -37.20 20.84
CA GLN A 173 -4.79 -36.10 20.86
C GLN A 173 -5.39 -34.85 20.21
N GLY A 174 -5.47 -33.77 20.99
CA GLY A 174 -5.88 -32.45 20.52
C GLY A 174 -4.72 -31.59 20.02
N LYS A 175 -4.92 -30.27 20.00
CA LYS A 175 -3.85 -29.30 19.69
C LYS A 175 -2.72 -29.42 20.72
N SER A 176 -1.48 -29.50 20.25
CA SER A 176 -0.31 -29.45 21.13
C SER A 176 -0.12 -28.04 21.72
N PRO A 177 0.65 -27.88 22.80
CA PRO A 177 1.00 -26.56 23.34
C PRO A 177 1.73 -25.67 22.33
N ASP A 178 2.48 -26.28 21.40
CA ASP A 178 3.23 -25.60 20.35
C ASP A 178 2.38 -25.31 19.09
N HIS A 179 1.11 -25.74 19.08
CA HIS A 179 0.21 -25.47 17.96
C HIS A 179 -0.16 -23.98 17.91
N LEU A 180 -0.23 -23.41 16.69
CA LEU A 180 -0.69 -22.03 16.49
C LEU A 180 -2.07 -21.81 17.15
N ARG A 181 -2.29 -20.63 17.73
CA ARG A 181 -3.58 -20.32 18.36
C ARG A 181 -4.66 -20.14 17.29
N THR A 182 -5.45 -21.19 17.07
CA THR A 182 -6.53 -21.21 16.07
C THR A 182 -7.90 -21.51 16.69
N SER A 183 -8.97 -21.28 15.93
CA SER A 183 -10.33 -21.71 16.27
C SER A 183 -10.42 -23.25 16.38
N ASN A 184 -11.50 -23.79 16.96
CA ASN A 184 -11.70 -25.24 17.05
C ASN A 184 -12.27 -25.87 15.77
N ASN A 185 -12.37 -25.11 14.68
CA ASN A 185 -12.73 -25.63 13.37
C ASN A 185 -11.46 -26.05 12.62
N CYS A 186 -10.97 -27.27 12.89
CA CYS A 186 -9.71 -27.74 12.35
C CYS A 186 -9.68 -27.83 10.81
N ALA A 187 -10.86 -27.96 10.18
CA ALA A 187 -11.00 -28.02 8.73
C ALA A 187 -10.68 -26.70 8.02
N ASP A 188 -10.49 -25.59 8.77
CA ASP A 188 -9.99 -24.32 8.23
C ASP A 188 -8.49 -24.35 7.96
N CYS A 189 -7.77 -25.34 8.53
CA CYS A 189 -6.32 -25.45 8.42
C CYS A 189 -5.85 -26.81 7.92
N HIS A 190 -6.56 -27.88 8.26
CA HIS A 190 -6.14 -29.26 7.99
C HIS A 190 -7.09 -29.93 7.01
N PHE A 191 -6.53 -30.78 6.16
CA PHE A 191 -7.33 -31.71 5.38
C PHE A 191 -7.63 -32.97 6.20
N THR A 192 -8.90 -33.34 6.34
CA THR A 192 -9.32 -34.54 7.09
C THR A 192 -8.66 -35.83 6.61
N SER A 193 -8.37 -35.96 5.31
CA SER A 193 -7.75 -37.15 4.71
C SER A 193 -6.23 -37.13 4.68
N ARG A 194 -5.60 -35.96 4.91
CA ARG A 194 -4.16 -35.75 4.86
C ARG A 194 -3.76 -34.70 5.90
N TRP A 195 -3.91 -35.09 7.16
CA TRP A 195 -3.89 -34.17 8.31
C TRP A 195 -2.61 -33.34 8.45
N THR A 196 -1.47 -33.87 8.00
CA THR A 196 -0.19 -33.17 8.02
C THR A 196 -0.09 -32.06 6.97
N ASP A 197 -0.95 -32.08 5.94
CA ASP A 197 -1.02 -31.01 4.95
C ASP A 197 -1.82 -29.86 5.53
N ILE A 198 -1.21 -28.68 5.55
CA ILE A 198 -1.86 -27.44 5.97
C ILE A 198 -2.37 -26.71 4.72
N HIS A 199 -3.63 -26.29 4.73
CA HIS A 199 -4.11 -25.20 3.90
C HIS A 199 -4.43 -24.02 4.81
N PHE A 200 -4.33 -22.80 4.31
CA PHE A 200 -4.76 -21.65 5.08
C PHE A 200 -5.33 -20.60 4.14
N ASP A 201 -6.60 -20.29 4.31
CA ASP A 201 -7.27 -19.22 3.57
C ASP A 201 -7.37 -17.96 4.45
N HIS A 202 -6.58 -16.94 4.10
CA HIS A 202 -6.61 -15.66 4.81
C HIS A 202 -8.00 -15.00 4.76
N GLY A 203 -8.78 -15.23 3.69
CA GLY A 203 -10.15 -14.70 3.55
C GLY A 203 -11.16 -15.32 4.51
N ALA A 204 -10.88 -16.51 5.05
CA ALA A 204 -11.70 -17.17 6.07
C ALA A 204 -11.34 -16.75 7.51
N THR A 205 -10.34 -15.87 7.67
CA THR A 205 -9.81 -15.51 9.00
C THR A 205 -10.52 -14.26 9.55
N ALA A 206 -11.07 -14.35 10.77
CA ALA A 206 -11.74 -13.21 11.44
C ALA A 206 -10.83 -12.44 12.43
N GLY A 207 -9.54 -12.81 12.53
CA GLY A 207 -8.57 -12.18 13.43
C GLY A 207 -7.82 -11.01 12.78
N ARG A 208 -7.21 -10.15 13.60
CA ARG A 208 -6.30 -9.10 13.12
C ARG A 208 -5.02 -9.72 12.60
N CYS A 209 -4.47 -9.25 11.48
CA CYS A 209 -3.27 -9.84 10.88
C CYS A 209 -2.09 -9.91 11.87
N ALA A 210 -1.91 -8.84 12.68
CA ALA A 210 -0.85 -8.72 13.66
C ALA A 210 -0.94 -9.74 14.82
N SER A 211 -2.07 -10.43 15.02
CA SER A 211 -2.13 -11.49 16.05
C SER A 211 -1.24 -12.67 15.69
N CYS A 212 -1.11 -12.98 14.40
CA CYS A 212 -0.28 -14.07 13.89
C CYS A 212 1.03 -13.55 13.27
N HIS A 213 0.96 -12.46 12.48
CA HIS A 213 2.11 -11.81 11.85
C HIS A 213 2.84 -10.86 12.82
N ASN A 214 3.29 -11.42 13.94
CA ASN A 214 3.97 -10.73 15.03
C ASN A 214 5.51 -10.84 14.97
N GLY A 215 6.05 -11.48 13.93
CA GLY A 215 7.48 -11.72 13.77
C GLY A 215 8.02 -12.93 14.54
N THR A 216 7.19 -13.59 15.35
CA THR A 216 7.52 -14.82 16.06
C THR A 216 6.71 -16.01 15.53
N GLU A 217 5.38 -15.90 15.48
CA GLU A 217 4.49 -16.97 15.00
C GLU A 217 4.43 -17.03 13.47
N ALA A 218 4.39 -15.86 12.82
CA ALA A 218 4.52 -15.69 11.37
C ALA A 218 5.29 -14.40 11.06
N THR A 219 5.75 -14.28 9.82
CA THR A 219 6.50 -13.11 9.34
C THR A 219 5.73 -11.83 9.62
N GLY A 220 6.28 -10.95 10.45
CA GLY A 220 5.70 -9.63 10.73
C GLY A 220 6.05 -8.59 9.67
N LYS A 221 5.90 -7.31 10.02
CA LYS A 221 6.36 -6.19 9.18
C LYS A 221 7.88 -6.35 8.93
N PRO A 222 8.35 -6.44 7.67
CA PRO A 222 9.77 -6.55 7.37
C PRO A 222 10.51 -5.25 7.75
N ALA A 223 11.84 -5.31 7.84
CA ALA A 223 12.66 -4.21 8.33
C ALA A 223 12.59 -2.94 7.46
N ASP A 224 12.29 -3.11 6.16
CA ASP A 224 12.09 -2.08 5.15
C ASP A 224 10.62 -1.62 5.05
N HIS A 225 9.71 -2.18 5.86
CA HIS A 225 8.32 -1.74 5.90
C HIS A 225 8.21 -0.30 6.42
N LEU A 226 7.30 0.48 5.84
CA LEU A 226 6.98 1.83 6.32
C LEU A 226 6.64 1.81 7.80
N LYS A 227 7.23 2.71 8.59
CA LYS A 227 6.91 2.82 10.02
C LYS A 227 5.47 3.29 10.19
N THR A 228 4.60 2.38 10.64
CA THR A 228 3.17 2.68 10.85
C THR A 228 2.60 1.89 12.03
N SER A 229 1.72 2.55 12.78
CA SER A 229 0.87 1.93 13.81
C SER A 229 -0.47 1.44 13.26
N ALA A 230 -0.77 1.71 11.99
CA ALA A 230 -1.98 1.22 11.33
C ALA A 230 -2.03 -0.31 11.35
N ALA A 231 -3.25 -0.83 11.37
CA ALA A 231 -3.48 -2.25 11.22
C ALA A 231 -3.12 -2.68 9.80
N CYS A 232 -2.74 -3.94 9.60
CA CYS A 232 -2.29 -4.39 8.27
C CYS A 232 -3.43 -4.28 7.25
N GLU A 233 -4.63 -4.62 7.69
CA GLU A 233 -5.89 -4.55 6.94
C GLU A 233 -6.31 -3.13 6.52
N ASP A 234 -5.67 -2.09 7.07
CA ASP A 234 -5.88 -0.70 6.62
C ASP A 234 -5.14 -0.41 5.31
N CYS A 235 -4.12 -1.21 4.98
CA CYS A 235 -3.25 -0.99 3.82
C CYS A 235 -3.21 -2.17 2.83
N HIS A 236 -3.38 -3.38 3.32
CA HIS A 236 -3.24 -4.61 2.56
C HIS A 236 -4.57 -5.36 2.46
N THR A 237 -4.79 -6.01 1.32
CA THR A 237 -5.88 -6.98 1.15
C THR A 237 -5.33 -8.40 1.14
N THR A 238 -6.16 -9.38 1.49
CA THR A 238 -5.76 -10.79 1.51
C THR A 238 -5.57 -11.38 0.11
N THR A 239 -6.12 -10.75 -0.93
CA THR A 239 -6.04 -11.19 -2.33
C THR A 239 -4.88 -10.54 -3.09
N GLU A 240 -4.58 -9.28 -2.79
CA GLU A 240 -3.53 -8.49 -3.44
C GLU A 240 -2.59 -7.91 -2.37
N TRP A 241 -1.93 -8.79 -1.61
CA TRP A 241 -1.15 -8.38 -0.44
C TRP A 241 0.00 -7.41 -0.78
N THR A 242 0.56 -7.49 -1.98
CA THR A 242 1.63 -6.60 -2.42
C THR A 242 1.12 -5.23 -2.88
N ASP A 243 -0.18 -5.10 -3.16
CA ASP A 243 -0.78 -3.85 -3.60
C ASP A 243 -1.26 -3.08 -2.38
N ILE A 244 -0.63 -1.93 -2.15
CA ILE A 244 -0.81 -1.12 -0.96
C ILE A 244 -1.83 -0.02 -1.26
N HIS A 245 -2.92 0.02 -0.50
CA HIS A 245 -3.78 1.20 -0.41
C HIS A 245 -3.30 2.08 0.73
N PHE A 246 -2.89 3.31 0.43
CA PHE A 246 -2.47 4.26 1.45
C PHE A 246 -3.32 5.53 1.39
N ASP A 247 -4.00 5.83 2.51
CA ASP A 247 -4.75 7.06 2.69
C ASP A 247 -3.88 8.12 3.41
N HIS A 248 -3.52 9.18 2.68
CA HIS A 248 -2.72 10.29 3.20
C HIS A 248 -3.43 11.07 4.32
N SER A 249 -4.75 10.97 4.45
CA SER A 249 -5.52 11.63 5.52
C SER A 249 -5.28 11.01 6.90
N ALA A 250 -4.84 9.75 6.95
CA ALA A 250 -4.53 9.02 8.18
C ALA A 250 -3.05 9.11 8.58
N ALA A 251 -2.22 9.85 7.82
CA ALA A 251 -0.79 9.99 8.11
C ALA A 251 -0.56 10.81 9.39
N THR A 252 0.30 10.32 10.28
CA THR A 252 0.58 10.94 11.61
C THR A 252 2.01 11.50 11.76
N GLY A 253 2.80 11.48 10.67
CA GLY A 253 4.15 12.07 10.60
C GLY A 253 4.23 13.26 9.65
N THR A 254 5.39 13.91 9.61
CA THR A 254 5.66 14.98 8.63
C THR A 254 5.81 14.40 7.22
N CYS A 255 5.46 15.16 6.17
CA CYS A 255 5.64 14.74 4.79
C CYS A 255 7.09 14.28 4.52
N PHE A 256 8.06 15.06 4.98
CA PHE A 256 9.49 14.79 4.80
C PHE A 256 9.99 13.50 5.48
N SER A 257 9.33 13.04 6.54
CA SER A 257 9.73 11.78 7.20
C SER A 257 9.49 10.53 6.34
N CYS A 258 8.64 10.64 5.31
CA CYS A 258 8.38 9.58 4.33
C CYS A 258 8.90 9.96 2.93
N HIS A 259 8.71 11.21 2.50
CA HIS A 259 9.14 11.74 1.21
C HIS A 259 10.60 12.26 1.26
N ASP A 260 11.51 11.38 1.68
CA ASP A 260 12.95 11.66 1.85
C ASP A 260 13.80 11.32 0.61
N GLY A 261 13.16 10.84 -0.46
CA GLY A 261 13.83 10.36 -1.68
C GLY A 261 14.38 8.93 -1.58
N ARG A 262 14.19 8.25 -0.43
CA ARG A 262 14.49 6.82 -0.25
C ARG A 262 13.22 6.00 -0.07
N GLN A 263 12.38 6.37 0.90
CA GLN A 263 11.16 5.64 1.26
C GLN A 263 10.01 5.99 0.30
N ALA A 264 9.86 7.28 0.00
CA ALA A 264 8.98 7.79 -1.04
C ALA A 264 9.65 8.92 -1.81
N THR A 265 9.07 9.28 -2.95
CA THR A 265 9.55 10.36 -3.81
C THR A 265 9.61 11.67 -3.03
N GLY A 266 10.81 12.21 -2.81
CA GLY A 266 11.01 13.51 -2.18
C GLY A 266 10.90 14.68 -3.17
N LYS A 267 11.38 15.85 -2.73
CA LYS A 267 11.50 17.03 -3.61
C LYS A 267 12.35 16.69 -4.84
N PRO A 268 11.84 16.86 -6.07
CA PRO A 268 12.63 16.62 -7.27
C PRO A 268 13.76 17.66 -7.38
N ALA A 269 14.79 17.36 -8.19
CA ALA A 269 15.95 18.23 -8.32
C ALA A 269 15.64 19.66 -8.84
N ASN A 270 14.51 19.81 -9.54
CA ASN A 270 13.99 21.09 -10.03
C ASN A 270 12.96 21.75 -9.10
N HIS A 271 12.77 21.24 -7.88
CA HIS A 271 11.90 21.86 -6.88
C HIS A 271 12.51 23.18 -6.40
N LEU A 272 11.65 24.18 -6.11
CA LEU A 272 12.12 25.42 -5.49
C LEU A 272 12.78 25.13 -4.14
N GLN A 273 13.77 25.93 -3.76
CA GLN A 273 14.39 25.77 -2.44
C GLN A 273 13.37 26.20 -1.36
N THR A 274 12.85 25.24 -0.60
CA THR A 274 11.85 25.47 0.45
C THR A 274 12.19 24.68 1.71
N SER A 275 11.59 25.06 2.85
CA SER A 275 11.62 24.27 4.08
C SER A 275 11.01 22.87 3.86
N ASP A 276 11.24 21.95 4.79
CA ASP A 276 10.67 20.59 4.75
C ASP A 276 9.23 20.51 5.31
N VAL A 277 8.58 21.67 5.50
CA VAL A 277 7.16 21.79 5.84
C VAL A 277 6.38 21.89 4.52
N CYS A 278 6.00 20.74 3.98
CA CYS A 278 5.42 20.69 2.63
C CYS A 278 4.03 21.31 2.57
N GLU A 279 3.27 21.23 3.66
CA GLU A 279 1.92 21.76 3.83
C GLU A 279 1.84 23.30 3.79
N ASP A 280 2.97 23.99 3.90
CA ASP A 280 3.05 25.43 3.63
C ASP A 280 2.74 25.76 2.17
N CYS A 281 3.03 24.80 1.27
CA CYS A 281 2.85 24.96 -0.16
C CYS A 281 1.83 23.99 -0.77
N HIS A 282 1.80 22.74 -0.34
CA HIS A 282 1.02 21.67 -0.97
C HIS A 282 -0.20 21.29 -0.15
N VAL A 283 -1.29 20.94 -0.85
CA VAL A 283 -2.49 20.37 -0.21
C VAL A 283 -2.35 18.85 -0.14
N ASN A 284 -2.43 18.27 1.07
CA ASN A 284 -2.19 16.84 1.30
C ASN A 284 -3.09 15.91 0.44
N THR A 285 -4.34 16.30 0.18
CA THR A 285 -5.30 15.53 -0.63
C THR A 285 -5.29 15.89 -2.12
N SER A 286 -4.58 16.94 -2.51
CA SER A 286 -4.45 17.41 -3.89
C SER A 286 -3.05 17.96 -4.10
N TRP A 287 -2.06 17.06 -4.12
CA TRP A 287 -0.64 17.43 -4.06
C TRP A 287 -0.17 18.37 -5.18
N THR A 288 -0.83 18.31 -6.34
CA THR A 288 -0.55 19.22 -7.47
C THR A 288 -1.05 20.64 -7.24
N ASP A 289 -2.00 20.84 -6.35
CA ASP A 289 -2.48 22.16 -5.96
C ASP A 289 -1.46 22.79 -5.00
N THR A 290 -0.97 23.96 -5.40
CA THR A 290 0.01 24.71 -4.63
C THR A 290 -0.53 26.06 -4.22
N HIS A 291 -0.22 26.45 -3.00
CA HIS A 291 -0.38 27.79 -2.45
C HIS A 291 1.02 28.31 -2.11
N PHE A 292 1.24 29.61 -2.17
CA PHE A 292 2.52 30.19 -1.73
C PHE A 292 2.27 31.52 -1.03
N ASP A 293 2.60 31.57 0.26
CA ASP A 293 2.57 32.79 1.05
C ASP A 293 3.98 33.40 1.11
N HIS A 294 4.12 34.60 0.56
CA HIS A 294 5.38 35.33 0.61
C HIS A 294 5.82 35.63 2.05
N ALA A 295 4.91 35.75 3.02
CA ALA A 295 5.24 35.99 4.42
C ALA A 295 6.08 34.87 5.04
N GLY A 296 5.96 33.64 4.52
CA GLY A 296 6.73 32.47 4.95
C GLY A 296 7.98 32.18 4.10
N ALA A 297 8.31 33.03 3.11
CA ALA A 297 9.45 32.79 2.24
C ALA A 297 10.79 32.83 3.02
N ILE A 298 11.68 31.87 2.74
CA ILE A 298 13.01 31.75 3.32
C ILE A 298 14.04 31.85 2.19
N GLY A 299 15.08 32.67 2.36
CA GLY A 299 16.11 32.91 1.35
C GLY A 299 16.08 34.34 0.81
N ALA A 300 17.00 34.68 -0.10
CA ALA A 300 17.00 36.01 -0.72
C ALA A 300 15.99 36.06 -1.86
N CYS A 301 15.31 37.20 -2.05
CA CYS A 301 14.27 37.33 -3.08
C CYS A 301 14.81 37.01 -4.48
N VAL A 302 16.06 37.39 -4.76
CA VAL A 302 16.74 37.16 -6.04
C VAL A 302 17.00 35.69 -6.37
N ASP A 303 16.97 34.80 -5.38
CA ASP A 303 17.15 33.36 -5.59
C ASP A 303 15.95 32.76 -6.33
N CYS A 304 14.76 33.33 -6.12
CA CYS A 304 13.52 32.95 -6.81
C CYS A 304 13.16 33.92 -7.95
N HIS A 305 13.33 35.23 -7.74
CA HIS A 305 13.02 36.28 -8.72
C HIS A 305 14.21 36.56 -9.65
N ASP A 306 14.69 35.51 -10.32
CA ASP A 306 15.85 35.53 -11.22
C ASP A 306 15.50 35.78 -12.70
N GLY A 307 14.21 35.93 -13.01
CA GLY A 307 13.70 36.06 -14.38
C GLY A 307 13.52 34.73 -15.13
N ARG A 308 13.82 33.60 -14.49
CA ARG A 308 13.53 32.24 -14.99
C ARG A 308 12.46 31.55 -14.15
N GLN A 309 12.67 31.47 -12.83
CA GLN A 309 11.78 30.80 -11.88
C GLN A 309 10.58 31.68 -11.55
N ALA A 310 10.84 32.95 -11.24
CA ALA A 310 9.82 33.98 -11.07
C ALA A 310 10.24 35.29 -11.74
N THR A 311 9.29 36.21 -11.85
CA THR A 311 9.52 37.55 -12.44
C THR A 311 10.61 38.29 -11.68
N GLY A 312 11.75 38.50 -12.32
CA GLY A 312 12.85 39.29 -11.76
C GLY A 312 12.71 40.80 -12.00
N LYS A 313 13.79 41.54 -11.73
CA LYS A 313 13.88 42.97 -12.04
C LYS A 313 13.72 43.19 -13.55
N SER A 314 12.81 44.09 -13.93
CA SER A 314 12.66 44.47 -15.34
C SER A 314 13.86 45.28 -15.83
N ALA A 315 14.04 45.38 -17.15
CA ALA A 315 15.05 46.24 -17.74
C ALA A 315 14.88 47.73 -17.40
N SER A 316 13.66 48.14 -17.02
CA SER A 316 13.34 49.50 -16.57
C SER A 316 13.49 49.70 -15.05
N HIS A 317 13.85 48.65 -14.30
CA HIS A 317 14.06 48.76 -12.87
C HIS A 317 15.31 49.59 -12.57
N LEU A 318 15.25 50.41 -11.52
CA LEU A 318 16.39 51.18 -11.03
C LEU A 318 17.57 50.25 -10.72
N GLN A 319 18.79 50.71 -10.96
CA GLN A 319 19.98 49.94 -10.64
C GLN A 319 20.16 49.92 -9.11
N THR A 320 19.88 48.76 -8.50
CA THR A 320 19.96 48.55 -7.05
C THR A 320 20.61 47.20 -6.74
N SER A 321 21.06 47.04 -5.49
CA SER A 321 21.57 45.77 -4.95
C SER A 321 20.55 44.62 -5.07
N GLY A 322 20.98 43.39 -4.82
CA GLY A 322 20.11 42.20 -4.80
C GLY A 322 19.16 42.13 -3.59
N THR A 323 19.26 43.06 -2.63
CA THR A 323 18.48 43.05 -1.40
C THR A 323 17.11 43.70 -1.63
N CYS A 324 16.17 42.94 -2.19
CA CYS A 324 14.88 43.49 -2.61
C CYS A 324 14.06 44.06 -1.44
N GLU A 325 14.13 43.45 -0.27
CA GLU A 325 13.43 43.83 0.96
C GLU A 325 13.90 45.17 1.55
N ALA A 326 15.07 45.66 1.11
CA ALA A 326 15.49 47.01 1.44
C ALA A 326 14.67 48.08 0.69
N CYS A 327 14.05 47.69 -0.43
CA CYS A 327 13.22 48.55 -1.26
C CYS A 327 11.73 48.18 -1.20
N HIS A 328 11.38 46.90 -1.20
CA HIS A 328 10.02 46.40 -1.34
C HIS A 328 9.50 45.80 -0.05
N VAL A 329 8.21 46.00 0.23
CA VAL A 329 7.53 45.30 1.32
C VAL A 329 7.06 43.94 0.80
N ASN A 330 7.53 42.85 1.41
CA ASN A 330 7.28 41.48 0.96
C ASN A 330 5.79 41.13 0.78
N THR A 331 4.93 41.62 1.67
CA THR A 331 3.47 41.40 1.61
C THR A 331 2.70 42.47 0.82
N SER A 332 3.37 43.52 0.37
CA SER A 332 2.80 44.62 -0.41
C SER A 332 3.85 45.12 -1.40
N TRP A 333 4.16 44.30 -2.41
CA TRP A 333 5.33 44.48 -3.27
C TRP A 333 5.38 45.84 -4.00
N THR A 334 4.23 46.46 -4.24
CA THR A 334 4.12 47.79 -4.85
C THR A 334 4.51 48.93 -3.92
N ASP A 335 4.58 48.69 -2.60
CA ASP A 335 5.03 49.68 -1.62
C ASP A 335 6.56 49.71 -1.60
N VAL A 336 7.12 50.87 -1.99
CA VAL A 336 8.56 51.07 -2.09
C VAL A 336 9.07 51.99 -0.98
N ARG A 337 10.13 51.55 -0.27
CA ARG A 337 10.92 52.33 0.68
C ARG A 337 12.35 52.39 0.16
N PHE A 338 12.78 53.49 -0.43
CA PHE A 338 14.11 53.52 -1.05
C PHE A 338 15.21 53.96 -0.05
N ASP A 339 16.16 53.06 0.23
CA ASP A 339 17.41 53.39 0.93
C ASP A 339 18.53 53.68 -0.08
N HIS A 340 19.14 54.87 0.01
CA HIS A 340 20.24 55.26 -0.87
C HIS A 340 21.51 54.42 -0.67
N ALA A 341 21.66 53.73 0.47
CA ALA A 341 22.77 52.80 0.70
C ALA A 341 22.74 51.59 -0.26
N GLU A 342 21.55 51.22 -0.75
CA GLU A 342 21.33 50.07 -1.63
C GLU A 342 21.31 50.44 -3.12
N ALA A 343 21.48 51.74 -3.43
CA ALA A 343 21.59 52.22 -4.80
C ALA A 343 22.91 51.77 -5.43
N SER A 344 22.87 51.28 -6.66
CA SER A 344 24.07 50.94 -7.43
C SER A 344 24.17 51.86 -8.64
N GLY A 345 25.22 52.69 -8.71
CA GLY A 345 25.40 53.67 -9.78
C GLY A 345 25.86 55.01 -9.23
N THR A 346 25.96 56.02 -10.11
CA THR A 346 26.26 57.40 -9.69
C THR A 346 24.98 58.14 -9.37
N CYS A 347 25.02 59.17 -8.52
CA CYS A 347 23.85 60.00 -8.22
C CYS A 347 23.18 60.51 -9.50
N PHE A 348 23.98 60.96 -10.48
CA PHE A 348 23.49 61.46 -11.76
C PHE A 348 22.79 60.39 -12.61
N SER A 349 23.17 59.12 -12.49
CA SER A 349 22.52 58.03 -13.23
C SER A 349 21.07 57.78 -12.81
N CYS A 350 20.67 58.25 -11.64
CA CYS A 350 19.29 58.20 -11.15
C CYS A 350 18.61 59.58 -11.13
N HIS A 351 19.34 60.63 -10.73
CA HIS A 351 18.86 62.01 -10.63
C HIS A 351 19.06 62.78 -11.94
N ASP A 352 18.44 62.30 -13.02
CA ASP A 352 18.57 62.80 -14.39
C ASP A 352 17.32 63.53 -14.92
N ASN A 353 16.35 63.82 -14.04
CA ASN A 353 15.01 64.34 -14.37
C ASN A 353 14.11 63.38 -15.18
N ARG A 354 14.50 62.11 -15.35
CA ARG A 354 13.64 61.04 -15.88
C ARG A 354 13.33 60.00 -14.81
N GLY A 355 14.35 59.48 -14.14
CA GLY A 355 14.23 58.48 -13.07
C GLY A 355 13.85 59.12 -11.73
N ALA A 356 14.64 60.10 -11.30
CA ALA A 356 14.40 60.92 -10.12
C ALA A 356 14.69 62.40 -10.42
N THR A 357 14.22 63.27 -9.54
CA THR A 357 14.46 64.72 -9.64
C THR A 357 15.95 65.00 -9.69
N GLY A 358 16.41 65.62 -10.78
CA GLY A 358 17.81 65.98 -10.99
C GLY A 358 18.15 67.36 -10.43
N LYS A 359 19.23 67.95 -10.96
CA LYS A 359 19.63 69.33 -10.62
C LYS A 359 18.51 70.31 -11.01
N PRO A 360 18.06 71.18 -10.09
CA PRO A 360 17.07 72.20 -10.41
C PRO A 360 17.65 73.26 -11.37
N ALA A 361 16.78 74.01 -12.03
CA ALA A 361 17.18 74.96 -13.07
C ALA A 361 18.08 76.11 -12.56
N ASP A 362 18.00 76.43 -11.28
CA ASP A 362 18.81 77.45 -10.59
C ASP A 362 20.10 76.88 -9.97
N HIS A 363 20.37 75.58 -10.15
CA HIS A 363 21.59 74.93 -9.68
C HIS A 363 22.83 75.53 -10.35
N ILE A 364 23.90 75.71 -9.58
CA ILE A 364 25.19 76.17 -10.10
C ILE A 364 25.77 75.15 -11.10
N ASN A 365 26.37 75.65 -12.20
CA ASN A 365 26.97 74.77 -13.22
C ASN A 365 28.10 73.94 -12.60
N THR A 366 27.95 72.61 -12.65
CA THR A 366 28.81 71.64 -11.96
C THR A 366 28.94 70.37 -12.79
N THR A 367 29.98 69.58 -12.52
CA THR A 367 30.14 68.22 -13.06
C THR A 367 29.03 67.29 -12.54
N ASN A 368 28.93 66.08 -13.07
CA ASN A 368 27.92 65.09 -12.66
C ASN A 368 28.38 64.21 -11.48
N VAL A 369 29.43 64.64 -10.77
CA VAL A 369 29.93 64.00 -9.54
C VAL A 369 29.34 64.79 -8.38
N CYS A 370 28.19 64.34 -7.87
CA CYS A 370 27.42 65.12 -6.91
C CYS A 370 28.09 65.18 -5.54
N GLU A 371 28.79 64.11 -5.16
CA GLU A 371 29.54 63.92 -3.94
C GLU A 371 30.75 64.87 -3.79
N ASP A 372 31.17 65.55 -4.87
CA ASP A 372 32.12 66.66 -4.80
C ASP A 372 31.54 67.86 -4.03
N CYS A 373 30.21 67.99 -4.04
CA CYS A 373 29.49 69.10 -3.44
C CYS A 373 28.56 68.69 -2.30
N HIS A 374 27.88 67.54 -2.41
CA HIS A 374 26.83 67.12 -1.49
C HIS A 374 27.27 65.96 -0.60
N VAL A 375 26.85 65.99 0.67
CA VAL A 375 27.00 64.85 1.56
C VAL A 375 25.83 63.89 1.37
N ASN A 376 26.09 62.64 0.99
CA ASN A 376 25.03 61.67 0.66
C ASN A 376 24.02 61.42 1.79
N THR A 377 24.44 61.52 3.05
CA THR A 377 23.56 61.34 4.23
C THR A 377 22.90 62.64 4.70
N SER A 378 23.29 63.78 4.12
CA SER A 378 22.75 65.11 4.46
C SER A 378 22.80 65.98 3.20
N TRP A 379 21.91 65.71 2.25
CA TRP A 379 21.97 66.29 0.90
C TRP A 379 21.97 67.82 0.86
N THR A 380 21.34 68.46 1.85
CA THR A 380 21.31 69.92 1.99
C THR A 380 22.63 70.51 2.49
N ALA A 381 23.52 69.70 3.07
CA ALA A 381 24.86 70.12 3.45
C ALA A 381 25.77 70.13 2.20
N ILE A 382 26.29 71.32 1.90
CA ILE A 382 27.20 71.53 0.77
C ILE A 382 28.62 71.68 1.31
N THR A 383 29.55 70.94 0.73
CA THR A 383 30.99 71.12 0.90
C THR A 383 31.54 71.61 -0.44
N PHE A 384 32.41 72.61 -0.48
CA PHE A 384 32.94 73.10 -1.75
C PHE A 384 34.46 73.24 -1.67
N ASN A 385 35.16 72.53 -2.56
CA ASN A 385 36.61 72.64 -2.71
C ASN A 385 36.96 73.60 -3.85
N HIS A 386 37.39 74.81 -3.50
CA HIS A 386 37.79 75.83 -4.48
C HIS A 386 38.92 75.33 -5.40
N ALA A 387 39.83 74.47 -4.93
CA ALA A 387 40.91 73.93 -5.76
C ALA A 387 40.42 73.05 -6.92
N ALA A 388 39.21 72.50 -6.81
CA ALA A 388 38.56 71.68 -7.85
C ALA A 388 37.54 72.48 -8.69
N ALA A 389 37.37 73.78 -8.43
CA ALA A 389 36.44 74.63 -9.17
C ALA A 389 36.87 74.78 -10.65
N LEU A 390 35.93 74.60 -11.56
CA LEU A 390 36.13 74.76 -13.00
C LEU A 390 35.42 76.05 -13.47
N GLY A 391 36.11 76.85 -14.28
CA GLY A 391 35.58 78.11 -14.83
C GLY A 391 36.19 79.36 -14.21
N ALA A 392 35.74 80.52 -14.68
CA ALA A 392 36.19 81.82 -14.19
C ALA A 392 35.49 82.17 -12.87
N CYS A 393 36.20 82.81 -11.94
CA CYS A 393 35.71 83.12 -10.59
C CYS A 393 34.41 83.93 -10.62
N GLU A 394 34.30 84.86 -11.56
CA GLU A 394 33.22 85.81 -11.79
C GLU A 394 31.92 85.13 -12.24
N ALA A 395 32.00 83.92 -12.77
CA ALA A 395 30.81 83.12 -13.08
C ALA A 395 30.09 82.64 -11.80
N CYS A 396 30.77 82.64 -10.66
CA CYS A 396 30.23 82.24 -9.36
C CYS A 396 30.19 83.41 -8.36
N HIS A 397 31.22 84.25 -8.34
CA HIS A 397 31.36 85.43 -7.47
C HIS A 397 30.82 86.69 -8.15
N ASP A 398 29.55 86.65 -8.53
CA ASP A 398 28.83 87.74 -9.22
C ASP A 398 28.07 88.68 -8.27
N GLY A 399 28.09 88.40 -6.96
CA GLY A 399 27.33 89.12 -5.93
C GLY A 399 25.91 88.62 -5.73
N ALA A 400 25.42 87.69 -6.56
CA ALA A 400 24.12 87.03 -6.42
C ALA A 400 24.26 85.55 -6.00
N LYS A 401 25.14 84.79 -6.67
CA LYS A 401 25.42 83.37 -6.41
C LYS A 401 26.43 83.19 -5.28
N ALA A 402 27.48 84.00 -5.25
CA ALA A 402 28.46 84.08 -4.18
C ALA A 402 28.96 85.51 -4.03
N THR A 403 29.64 85.80 -2.93
CA THR A 403 30.20 87.13 -2.64
C THR A 403 31.12 87.59 -3.77
N GLY A 404 30.73 88.65 -4.48
CA GLY A 404 31.56 89.27 -5.52
C GLY A 404 32.59 90.26 -4.96
N LYS A 405 33.10 91.13 -5.83
CA LYS A 405 34.03 92.22 -5.44
C LYS A 405 33.33 93.13 -4.39
N PRO A 406 33.88 93.27 -3.17
CA PRO A 406 33.29 94.16 -2.16
C PRO A 406 33.39 95.63 -2.58
N ALA A 407 32.61 96.50 -1.94
CA ALA A 407 32.50 97.91 -2.34
C ALA A 407 33.81 98.71 -2.21
N ASP A 408 34.72 98.25 -1.37
CA ASP A 408 36.06 98.79 -1.14
C ASP A 408 37.14 98.09 -1.98
N HIS A 409 36.76 97.17 -2.88
CA HIS A 409 37.68 96.52 -3.79
C HIS A 409 38.28 97.52 -4.78
N MET A 410 39.57 97.36 -5.07
CA MET A 410 40.27 98.14 -6.10
C MET A 410 39.52 98.10 -7.45
N PRO A 411 39.38 99.22 -8.17
CA PRO A 411 38.83 99.21 -9.52
C PRO A 411 39.72 98.40 -10.47
N THR A 412 39.26 97.22 -10.88
CA THR A 412 39.93 96.38 -11.89
C THR A 412 38.94 95.59 -12.74
N GLY A 413 39.24 95.49 -14.04
CA GLY A 413 38.56 94.62 -15.00
C GLY A 413 39.26 93.28 -15.22
N ASP A 414 40.39 93.04 -14.56
CA ASP A 414 41.16 91.81 -14.67
C ASP A 414 40.42 90.62 -14.04
N ALA A 415 40.77 89.40 -14.48
CA ALA A 415 40.20 88.19 -13.92
C ALA A 415 40.70 88.01 -12.49
N CYS A 416 39.86 87.49 -11.60
CA CYS A 416 40.20 87.34 -10.19
C CYS A 416 41.47 86.51 -9.98
N GLY A 417 41.69 85.47 -10.79
CA GLY A 417 42.88 84.61 -10.73
C GLY A 417 44.19 85.31 -11.07
N ASP A 418 44.14 86.49 -11.70
CA ASP A 418 45.32 87.30 -11.98
C ASP A 418 45.86 88.00 -10.71
N CYS A 419 45.00 88.18 -9.70
CA CYS A 419 45.33 88.83 -8.44
C CYS A 419 45.21 87.91 -7.22
N HIS A 420 44.36 86.89 -7.25
CA HIS A 420 44.05 86.04 -6.11
C HIS A 420 44.46 84.59 -6.33
N VAL A 421 44.99 83.97 -5.27
CA VAL A 421 45.25 82.52 -5.25
C VAL A 421 44.00 81.79 -4.77
N ASN A 422 43.52 80.85 -5.58
CA ASN A 422 42.25 80.14 -5.37
C ASN A 422 42.18 79.35 -4.04
N THR A 423 43.32 78.90 -3.50
CA THR A 423 43.40 78.21 -2.20
C THR A 423 43.72 79.13 -1.01
N SER A 424 44.02 80.40 -1.29
CA SER A 424 44.37 81.39 -0.26
C SER A 424 43.93 82.78 -0.72
N TRP A 425 42.61 82.98 -0.79
CA TRP A 425 42.00 84.16 -1.42
C TRP A 425 42.47 85.50 -0.83
N THR A 426 42.82 85.54 0.45
CA THR A 426 43.35 86.73 1.12
C THR A 426 44.76 87.10 0.68
N VAL A 427 45.48 86.21 0.00
CA VAL A 427 46.81 86.48 -0.56
C VAL A 427 46.62 87.10 -1.94
N VAL A 428 47.01 88.37 -2.05
CA VAL A 428 47.05 89.09 -3.33
C VAL A 428 48.42 88.88 -3.97
N SER A 429 48.45 88.30 -5.16
CA SER A 429 49.62 88.14 -6.02
C SER A 429 49.40 88.99 -7.26
N PHE A 430 49.99 90.18 -7.31
CA PHE A 430 49.83 91.11 -8.44
C PHE A 430 51.11 91.19 -9.28
N ASN A 431 50.97 91.09 -10.60
CA ASN A 431 52.08 91.23 -11.54
C ASN A 431 52.07 92.64 -12.17
N HIS A 432 53.06 93.47 -11.84
CA HIS A 432 53.20 94.82 -12.40
C HIS A 432 53.38 94.83 -13.94
N ALA A 433 53.76 93.72 -14.57
CA ALA A 433 53.92 93.64 -16.01
C ALA A 433 52.60 93.45 -16.78
N SER A 434 51.51 93.01 -16.12
CA SER A 434 50.22 92.76 -16.77
C SER A 434 49.25 93.94 -16.69
N THR A 435 49.57 95.00 -15.94
CA THR A 435 48.68 96.15 -15.77
C THR A 435 48.83 97.19 -16.88
N THR A 436 47.71 97.67 -17.40
CA THR A 436 47.63 98.80 -18.35
C THR A 436 47.19 100.10 -17.67
N ALA A 437 46.86 100.05 -16.38
CA ALA A 437 46.44 101.21 -15.61
C ALA A 437 47.63 102.16 -15.28
N PRO A 438 47.42 103.48 -15.21
CA PRO A 438 48.45 104.41 -14.75
C PRO A 438 48.91 104.06 -13.32
N CYS A 439 50.21 103.93 -13.01
CA CYS A 439 50.64 103.49 -11.66
C CYS A 439 50.08 104.38 -10.53
N ALA A 440 49.85 105.66 -10.82
CA ALA A 440 49.27 106.62 -9.88
C ALA A 440 47.84 106.29 -9.43
N THR A 441 47.11 105.43 -10.15
CA THR A 441 45.78 104.96 -9.71
C THR A 441 45.86 103.94 -8.58
N CYS A 442 47.00 103.26 -8.42
CA CYS A 442 47.22 102.29 -7.34
C CYS A 442 48.19 102.82 -6.28
N HIS A 443 49.23 103.56 -6.68
CA HIS A 443 50.21 104.18 -5.79
C HIS A 443 49.77 105.60 -5.36
N ASP A 444 48.60 105.68 -4.75
CA ASP A 444 47.98 106.93 -4.27
C ASP A 444 48.25 107.20 -2.77
N GLY A 445 48.87 106.24 -2.06
CA GLY A 445 49.13 106.31 -0.62
C GLY A 445 48.02 105.72 0.26
N ASN A 446 46.89 105.33 -0.33
CA ASN A 446 45.81 104.63 0.35
C ASN A 446 45.73 103.15 -0.09
N THR A 447 45.77 102.91 -1.40
CA THR A 447 45.63 101.58 -2.02
C THR A 447 46.97 100.84 -2.04
N ALA A 448 48.04 101.53 -2.42
CA ALA A 448 49.42 101.08 -2.30
C ALA A 448 50.33 102.28 -1.99
N THR A 449 51.57 102.01 -1.59
CA THR A 449 52.54 103.05 -1.22
C THR A 449 52.70 104.06 -2.35
N GLY A 450 52.27 105.31 -2.12
CA GLY A 450 52.37 106.39 -3.10
C GLY A 450 53.74 107.07 -3.14
N LYS A 451 53.79 108.24 -3.79
CA LYS A 451 55.02 109.06 -3.88
C LYS A 451 55.56 109.38 -2.47
N PRO A 452 56.79 108.98 -2.12
CA PRO A 452 57.36 109.29 -0.81
C PRO A 452 57.56 110.80 -0.63
N ARG A 453 57.63 111.29 0.62
CA ARG A 453 57.71 112.72 0.96
C ARG A 453 58.83 113.52 0.27
N ARG A 454 59.88 112.84 -0.21
CA ARG A 454 61.03 113.45 -0.92
C ARG A 454 61.00 113.23 -2.43
N HIS A 455 59.91 112.72 -2.98
CA HIS A 455 59.76 112.53 -4.42
C HIS A 455 59.82 113.88 -5.16
N PRO A 456 60.55 113.98 -6.29
CA PRO A 456 60.58 115.19 -7.11
C PRO A 456 59.17 115.64 -7.52
N LYS A 457 58.90 116.94 -7.52
CA LYS A 457 57.63 117.48 -8.03
C LYS A 457 57.60 117.29 -9.54
N THR A 458 56.69 116.46 -10.03
CA THR A 458 56.52 116.14 -11.45
C THR A 458 55.04 115.90 -11.77
N SER A 459 54.61 116.32 -12.96
CA SER A 459 53.30 116.04 -13.55
C SER A 459 53.32 114.88 -14.55
N ASN A 460 54.50 114.29 -14.81
CA ASN A 460 54.62 113.14 -15.71
C ASN A 460 54.01 111.89 -15.06
N ASN A 461 53.62 110.93 -15.90
CA ASN A 461 53.15 109.64 -15.42
C ASN A 461 54.31 108.85 -14.81
N CYS A 462 53.99 107.95 -13.87
CA CYS A 462 55.01 107.16 -13.17
C CYS A 462 55.84 106.31 -14.15
N GLN A 463 55.21 105.76 -15.19
CA GLN A 463 55.86 104.92 -16.21
C GLN A 463 56.86 105.68 -17.09
N ASP A 464 56.75 107.01 -17.15
CA ASP A 464 57.71 107.83 -17.89
C ASP A 464 59.05 107.95 -17.17
N CYS A 465 59.10 107.58 -15.88
CA CYS A 465 60.25 107.78 -15.00
C CYS A 465 60.70 106.50 -14.26
N HIS A 466 59.84 105.49 -14.14
CA HIS A 466 60.08 104.25 -13.42
C HIS A 466 59.73 103.04 -14.28
N VAL A 467 60.53 101.98 -14.19
CA VAL A 467 60.18 100.68 -14.78
C VAL A 467 59.37 99.86 -13.77
N SER A 468 58.56 98.92 -14.28
CA SER A 468 57.67 98.09 -13.45
C SER A 468 58.39 97.21 -12.42
N THR A 469 59.72 97.01 -12.55
CA THR A 469 60.55 96.28 -11.59
C THR A 469 61.12 97.16 -10.46
N ASP A 470 60.94 98.47 -10.53
CA ASP A 470 61.44 99.41 -9.51
C ASP A 470 60.54 99.46 -8.24
N TRP A 471 59.47 98.65 -8.19
CA TRP A 471 58.40 98.70 -7.19
C TRP A 471 58.14 97.36 -6.51
#